data_AF-A0A1V4TME2-F1
#
_entry.id   AF-A0A1V4TME2-F1
#
_cell.length_a   1.000
_cell.length_b   1.000
_cell.length_c   1.000
_cell.angle_alpha   90.00
_cell.angle_beta   90.00
_cell.angle_gamma   90.00
#
_symmetry.space_group_name_H-M   'P 1'
#
loop_
_entity.id
_entity.type
_entity.pdbx_description
1 polymer ?
#
loop_
_entity_poly.entity_id
_entity_poly.type
_entity_poly.pdbx_seq_one_letter_code
_entity_poly.pdbx_strand_id
1 'polypeptide(L)'
;MDRFEKEIRRLDALRPEELERWIDEMKGLCRCPGCATYTECNAKYGELLYCYLGKSEGCEMPARTCDCPVCKVTDELGLKYSFYCRNGPEKKLRE
;
A
#
# COMPACT_ATOMS: atom_id res chain seq x y z
N MET A 1 -8.93 -15.79 -11.43
CA MET A 1 -8.22 -15.02 -10.40
C MET A 1 -6.98 -14.39 -10.99
N ASP A 2 -6.90 -13.07 -10.92
CA ASP A 2 -5.68 -12.36 -11.29
C ASP A 2 -4.63 -12.40 -10.16
N ARG A 3 -3.44 -11.83 -10.40
CA ARG A 3 -2.32 -11.86 -9.45
C ARG A 3 -2.69 -11.27 -8.10
N PHE A 4 -3.38 -10.14 -8.10
CA PHE A 4 -3.81 -9.48 -6.87
C PHE A 4 -4.71 -10.37 -6.03
N GLU A 5 -5.74 -10.97 -6.64
CA GLU A 5 -6.64 -11.86 -5.91
C GLU A 5 -5.91 -13.07 -5.31
N LYS A 6 -4.88 -13.61 -6.01
CA LYS A 6 -4.05 -14.71 -5.49
C LYS A 6 -3.23 -14.27 -4.29
N GLU A 7 -2.57 -13.13 -4.38
CA GLU A 7 -1.75 -12.59 -3.29
C GLU A 7 -2.59 -12.24 -2.07
N ILE A 8 -3.73 -11.58 -2.23
CA ILE A 8 -4.61 -11.25 -1.10
C ILE A 8 -5.09 -12.51 -0.39
N ARG A 9 -5.48 -13.56 -1.13
CA ARG A 9 -5.87 -14.83 -0.49
C ARG A 9 -4.70 -15.50 0.25
N ARG A 10 -3.48 -15.41 -0.29
CA ARG A 10 -2.26 -15.91 0.38
C ARG A 10 -2.02 -15.15 1.68
N LEU A 11 -2.11 -13.82 1.64
CA LEU A 11 -1.87 -12.95 2.79
C LEU A 11 -2.94 -13.08 3.87
N ASP A 12 -4.23 -13.17 3.49
CA ASP A 12 -5.35 -13.41 4.40
C ASP A 12 -5.23 -14.77 5.12
N ALA A 13 -4.43 -15.71 4.60
CA ALA A 13 -4.17 -17.02 5.19
C ALA A 13 -2.92 -17.08 6.08
N LEU A 14 -2.13 -16.01 6.16
CA LEU A 14 -0.93 -15.96 7.02
C LEU A 14 -1.32 -15.82 8.49
N ARG A 15 -0.47 -16.33 9.38
CA ARG A 15 -0.56 -16.01 10.81
C ARG A 15 -0.18 -14.55 11.05
N PRO A 16 -0.64 -13.92 12.16
CA PRO A 16 -0.33 -12.53 12.45
C PRO A 16 1.16 -12.18 12.39
N GLU A 17 2.03 -13.05 12.91
CA GLU A 17 3.48 -12.82 12.94
C GLU A 17 4.12 -12.98 11.55
N GLU A 18 3.52 -13.81 10.69
CA GLU A 18 3.94 -13.96 9.30
C GLU A 18 3.51 -12.76 8.45
N LEU A 19 2.31 -12.26 8.70
CA LEU A 19 1.80 -11.06 8.05
C LEU A 19 2.63 -9.84 8.44
N GLU A 20 2.99 -9.69 9.72
CA GLU A 20 3.81 -8.57 10.20
C GLU A 20 5.21 -8.57 9.56
N ARG A 21 5.88 -9.73 9.50
CA ARG A 21 7.16 -9.86 8.79
C ARG A 21 7.05 -9.51 7.32
N TRP A 22 5.99 -9.99 6.65
CA TRP A 22 5.75 -9.63 5.25
C TRP A 22 5.51 -8.13 5.08
N ILE A 23 4.76 -7.49 5.99
CA ILE A 23 4.55 -6.03 5.98
C ILE A 23 5.89 -5.30 6.05
N ASP A 24 6.78 -5.70 6.96
CA ASP A 24 8.07 -5.04 7.13
C ASP A 24 9.00 -5.20 5.92
N GLU A 25 9.03 -6.39 5.30
CA GLU A 25 9.73 -6.62 4.03
C GLU A 25 9.19 -5.70 2.92
N MET A 26 7.86 -5.59 2.81
CA MET A 26 7.23 -4.77 1.79
C MET A 26 7.40 -3.27 2.03
N LYS A 27 7.47 -2.82 3.29
CA LYS A 27 7.83 -1.43 3.63
C LYS A 27 9.23 -1.08 3.11
N GLY A 28 10.19 -2.01 3.20
CA GLY A 28 11.54 -1.84 2.64
C GLY A 28 11.57 -1.68 1.11
N LEU A 29 10.55 -2.18 0.41
CA LEU A 29 10.38 -1.99 -1.04
C LEU A 29 9.61 -0.71 -1.39
N CYS A 30 8.97 -0.02 -0.43
CA CYS A 30 8.19 1.15 -0.75
C CYS A 30 9.06 2.37 -1.06
N ARG A 31 8.70 3.08 -2.13
CA ARG A 31 9.18 4.44 -2.44
C ARG A 31 8.32 5.54 -1.81
N CYS A 32 7.40 5.18 -0.91
CA CYS A 32 6.38 6.06 -0.35
C CYS A 32 6.97 7.42 0.12
N PRO A 33 8.12 7.48 0.82
CA PRO A 33 8.71 8.75 1.25
C PRO A 33 9.05 9.75 0.12
N GLY A 34 9.23 9.25 -1.11
CA GLY A 34 9.47 10.08 -2.30
C GLY A 34 8.22 10.34 -3.15
N CYS A 35 7.05 9.82 -2.76
CA CYS A 35 5.81 10.04 -3.50
C CYS A 35 5.23 11.43 -3.20
N ALA A 36 4.64 12.08 -4.21
CA ALA A 36 4.03 13.40 -4.05
C ALA A 36 2.86 13.43 -3.04
N THR A 37 2.28 12.27 -2.71
CA THR A 37 1.21 12.11 -1.73
C THR A 37 1.69 11.89 -0.30
N TYR A 38 3.00 11.66 -0.08
CA TYR A 38 3.56 11.45 1.25
C TYR A 38 3.84 12.78 1.93
N THR A 39 3.39 12.91 3.17
CA THR A 39 3.42 14.15 3.94
C THR A 39 4.24 14.02 5.21
N GLU A 40 4.48 15.14 5.88
CA GLU A 40 5.09 15.15 7.21
C GLU A 40 4.27 14.37 8.24
N CYS A 41 2.95 14.34 8.11
CA CYS A 41 2.08 13.53 8.98
C CYS A 41 2.44 12.05 8.87
N ASN A 42 2.55 11.54 7.65
CA ASN A 42 2.94 10.16 7.41
C ASN A 42 4.34 9.85 7.94
N ALA A 43 5.28 10.78 7.69
CA ALA A 43 6.66 10.67 8.16
C ALA A 43 6.75 10.57 9.69
N LYS A 44 5.96 11.39 10.40
CA LYS A 44 5.90 11.39 11.86
C LYS A 44 5.46 10.03 12.43
N TYR A 45 4.54 9.35 11.77
CA TYR A 45 4.00 8.05 12.20
C TYR A 45 4.68 6.85 11.52
N GLY A 46 5.65 7.09 10.63
CA GLY A 46 6.32 6.03 9.87
C GLY A 46 5.37 5.21 8.99
N GLU A 47 4.26 5.80 8.56
CA GLU A 47 3.24 5.07 7.81
C GLU A 47 3.70 4.82 6.37
N LEU A 48 3.57 3.59 5.91
CA LEU A 48 3.99 3.16 4.58
C LEU A 48 2.96 2.14 4.06
N LEU A 49 3.17 1.64 2.85
CA LEU A 49 2.41 0.50 2.31
C LEU A 49 0.88 0.74 2.21
N TYR A 50 0.46 1.99 1.93
CA TYR A 50 -0.96 2.36 1.86
C TYR A 50 -1.79 1.54 0.86
N CYS A 51 -1.13 1.03 -0.18
CA CYS A 51 -1.73 0.18 -1.19
C CYS A 51 -2.32 -1.13 -0.65
N TYR A 52 -1.82 -1.59 0.49
CA TYR A 52 -2.29 -2.80 1.16
C TYR A 52 -2.96 -2.49 2.50
N LEU A 53 -2.29 -1.73 3.36
CA LEU A 53 -2.79 -1.40 4.71
C LEU A 53 -3.97 -0.42 4.67
N GLY A 54 -4.11 0.32 3.57
CA GLY A 54 -5.12 1.33 3.38
C GLY A 54 -4.61 2.75 3.64
N LYS A 55 -5.54 3.69 3.82
CA LYS A 55 -5.20 5.09 4.05
C LYS A 55 -4.59 5.29 5.44
N SER A 56 -3.77 6.32 5.57
CA SER A 56 -3.34 6.87 6.84
C SER A 56 -4.50 7.36 7.68
N GLU A 57 -4.65 6.82 8.88
CA GLU A 57 -5.65 7.32 9.81
C GLU A 57 -5.19 8.65 10.41
N GLY A 58 -5.99 9.70 10.24
CA GLY A 58 -5.69 11.03 10.79
C GLY A 58 -4.74 11.91 9.96
N CYS A 59 -4.13 11.39 8.88
CA CYS A 59 -3.37 12.22 7.94
C CYS A 59 -4.20 12.60 6.71
N GLU A 60 -4.22 13.90 6.39
CA GLU A 60 -4.82 14.38 5.15
C GLU A 60 -3.88 14.09 3.96
N MET A 61 -4.36 13.30 3.00
CA MET A 61 -3.59 12.93 1.82
C MET A 61 -3.88 13.91 0.68
N PRO A 62 -2.87 14.64 0.16
CA PRO A 62 -3.08 15.65 -0.87
C PRO A 62 -3.50 15.04 -2.22
N ALA A 63 -4.28 15.80 -2.99
CA ALA A 63 -4.78 15.43 -4.32
C ALA A 63 -3.71 15.58 -5.43
N ARG A 64 -2.52 14.99 -5.24
CA ARG A 64 -1.37 15.12 -6.17
C ARG A 64 -1.23 13.89 -7.07
N THR A 65 -0.29 13.90 -8.00
CA THR A 65 0.05 12.73 -8.82
C THR A 65 0.48 11.53 -7.96
N CYS A 66 0.03 10.31 -8.30
CA CYS A 66 0.48 9.07 -7.66
C CYS A 66 1.51 8.41 -8.57
N ASP A 67 2.74 8.25 -8.11
CA ASP A 67 3.77 7.50 -8.83
C ASP A 67 3.78 6.02 -8.42
N CYS A 68 2.60 5.54 -8.05
CA CYS A 68 2.36 4.20 -7.54
C CYS A 68 2.60 3.11 -8.60
N PRO A 69 2.35 3.32 -9.91
CA PRO A 69 2.64 2.34 -10.95
C PRO A 69 4.12 1.95 -11.10
N VAL A 70 5.06 2.76 -10.59
CA VAL A 70 6.51 2.50 -10.67
C VAL A 70 7.09 1.99 -9.34
N CYS A 71 6.24 1.62 -8.39
CA CYS A 71 6.63 1.04 -7.11
C CYS A 71 6.76 -0.48 -7.22
N LYS A 72 7.86 -1.07 -6.72
CA LYS A 72 8.03 -2.54 -6.73
C LYS A 72 6.91 -3.29 -6.00
N VAL A 73 6.31 -2.66 -4.98
CA VAL A 73 5.14 -3.21 -4.28
C VAL A 73 3.96 -3.46 -5.24
N THR A 74 3.77 -2.58 -6.22
CA THR A 74 2.74 -2.70 -7.24
C THR A 74 2.95 -3.94 -8.09
N ASP A 75 4.20 -4.21 -8.47
CA ASP A 75 4.55 -5.42 -9.20
C ASP A 75 4.28 -6.66 -8.35
N GLU A 76 4.79 -6.70 -7.11
CA GLU A 76 4.66 -7.84 -6.20
C GLU A 76 3.21 -8.26 -5.97
N LEU A 77 2.35 -7.27 -5.67
CA LEU A 77 0.93 -7.50 -5.40
C LEU A 77 0.07 -7.54 -6.66
N GLY A 78 0.61 -7.23 -7.84
CA GLY A 78 -0.17 -7.14 -9.08
C GLY A 78 -1.26 -6.07 -9.04
N LEU A 79 -0.97 -4.92 -8.42
CA LEU A 79 -1.93 -3.82 -8.27
C LEU A 79 -2.19 -3.15 -9.64
N LYS A 80 -3.45 -2.77 -9.91
CA LYS A 80 -3.85 -2.21 -11.22
C LYS A 80 -4.28 -0.75 -11.16
N TYR A 81 -4.84 -0.31 -10.04
CA TYR A 81 -5.28 1.06 -9.86
C TYR A 81 -4.14 2.00 -9.40
N SER A 82 -4.50 3.23 -9.11
CA SER A 82 -3.59 4.22 -8.50
C SER A 82 -4.36 4.93 -7.38
N PHE A 83 -3.70 5.83 -6.65
CA PHE A 83 -4.30 6.62 -5.57
C PHE A 83 -4.77 5.85 -4.32
N TYR A 84 -4.13 4.73 -3.99
CA TYR A 84 -4.48 3.92 -2.81
C TYR A 84 -4.45 4.68 -1.49
N CYS A 85 -3.52 5.62 -1.36
CA CYS A 85 -3.37 6.46 -0.19
C CYS A 85 -4.62 7.31 0.10
N ARG A 86 -5.40 7.66 -0.93
CA ARG A 86 -6.64 8.43 -0.79
C ARG A 86 -7.89 7.57 -0.83
N ASN A 87 -7.95 6.66 -1.79
CA ASN A 87 -9.19 5.94 -2.11
C ASN A 87 -9.31 4.63 -1.31
N GLY A 88 -8.30 4.29 -0.51
CA GLY A 88 -8.21 3.04 0.22
C GLY A 88 -7.37 1.98 -0.52
N PRO A 89 -7.14 0.82 0.10
CA PRO A 89 -6.31 -0.22 -0.50
C PRO A 89 -6.99 -0.77 -1.76
N GLU A 90 -6.22 -1.35 -2.68
CA GLU A 90 -6.71 -1.92 -3.95
C GLU A 90 -7.93 -2.84 -3.75
N LYS A 91 -7.97 -3.59 -2.64
CA LYS A 91 -9.07 -4.47 -2.26
C LYS A 91 -10.42 -3.74 -2.25
N LYS A 92 -10.47 -2.51 -1.73
CA LYS A 92 -11.69 -1.68 -1.66
C LYS A 92 -12.05 -1.03 -3.00
N LEU A 93 -11.11 -0.91 -3.94
CA LEU A 93 -11.36 -0.32 -5.27
C LEU A 93 -11.89 -1.33 -6.29
N ARG A 94 -11.88 -2.61 -5.93
CA ARG A 94 -12.31 -3.75 -6.76
C ARG A 94 -13.70 -4.28 -6.38
N GLU A 95 -14.28 -3.77 -5.30
CA GLU A 95 -15.66 -4.01 -4.87
C GLU A 95 -16.63 -3.10 -5.63
#